data_AF-A0A932Z9R2-F1
#
_entry.id   AF-A0A932Z9R2-F1
#
_cell.length_a   1.000
_cell.length_b   1.000
_cell.length_c   1.000
_cell.angle_alpha   90.00
_cell.angle_beta   90.00
_cell.angle_gamma   90.00
#
_symmetry.space_group_name_H-M   'P 1'
#
loop_
_entity.id
_entity.type
_entity.pdbx_description
1 polymer ?
#
loop_
_entity_poly.entity_id
_entity_poly.type
_entity_poly.pdbx_seq_one_letter_code
_entity_poly.pdbx_strand_id
1 'polypeptide(L)'
;MSDSTPSTLFHFSFAVSDLDRARRFYGAVLQCPEGRKLPGRADFNFFGHHLVAHLAPAEVVGQTGAKIGDNRRTPLRHFGVVMTLDDFQKTADRLVKHGAEFINEPMVTQKGTVREQMLMTVTDGCGNAIEFKGLRRITDVYAVEARAPAAL
;
A
#
# COMPACT_ATOMS: atom_id res chain seq x y z
N MET A 1 -0.11 14.34 25.06
CA MET A 1 -1.03 13.47 24.29
C MET A 1 -0.63 12.05 24.63
N SER A 2 -1.55 11.21 25.11
CA SER A 2 -1.20 9.84 25.48
C SER A 2 -0.78 9.09 24.23
N ASP A 3 0.51 8.77 24.16
CA ASP A 3 1.09 7.85 23.18
C ASP A 3 0.61 6.43 23.51
N SER A 4 -0.67 6.16 23.25
CA SER A 4 -1.21 4.82 23.43
C SER A 4 -0.70 3.97 22.28
N THR A 5 0.33 3.19 22.54
CA THR A 5 0.76 2.11 21.64
C THR A 5 -0.49 1.30 21.24
N PRO A 6 -0.73 1.07 19.93
CA PRO A 6 -1.87 0.27 19.51
C PRO A 6 -1.78 -1.13 20.15
N SER A 7 -2.91 -1.63 20.67
CA SER A 7 -2.96 -2.95 21.33
C SER A 7 -2.69 -4.11 20.37
N THR A 8 -2.86 -3.88 19.06
CA THR A 8 -2.57 -4.81 17.97
C THR A 8 -2.11 -4.03 16.74
N LEU A 9 -1.19 -4.61 15.97
CA LEU A 9 -0.79 -4.11 14.64
C LEU A 9 -0.97 -5.22 13.59
N PHE A 10 -1.14 -4.82 12.33
CA PHE A 10 -1.19 -5.76 11.21
C PHE A 10 0.21 -6.33 10.93
N HIS A 11 0.27 -7.64 10.67
CA HIS A 11 1.48 -8.36 10.28
C HIS A 11 1.28 -9.01 8.91
N PHE A 12 2.21 -8.81 7.98
CA PHE A 12 2.14 -9.40 6.64
C PHE A 12 3.51 -9.87 6.15
N SER A 13 3.57 -11.15 5.78
CA SER A 13 4.75 -11.75 5.16
C SER A 13 4.50 -11.97 3.66
N PHE A 14 5.47 -11.62 2.82
CA PHE A 14 5.34 -11.68 1.37
C PHE A 14 6.67 -12.03 0.69
N ALA A 15 6.58 -12.58 -0.52
CA ALA A 15 7.75 -12.93 -1.33
C ALA A 15 8.28 -11.72 -2.10
N VAL A 16 9.60 -11.63 -2.22
CA VAL A 16 10.31 -10.68 -3.08
C VAL A 16 11.31 -11.42 -3.96
N SER A 17 11.52 -10.93 -5.18
CA SER A 17 12.54 -11.47 -6.08
C SER A 17 13.95 -10.95 -5.80
N ASP A 18 14.08 -9.80 -5.12
CA ASP A 18 15.34 -9.15 -4.80
C ASP A 18 15.21 -8.39 -3.46
N LEU A 19 15.95 -8.84 -2.44
CA LEU A 19 15.84 -8.28 -1.09
C LEU A 19 16.51 -6.90 -0.97
N ASP A 20 17.56 -6.63 -1.73
CA ASP A 20 18.24 -5.33 -1.68
C ASP A 20 17.41 -4.26 -2.39
N ARG A 21 16.71 -4.65 -3.46
CA ARG A 21 15.69 -3.80 -4.07
C ARG A 21 14.54 -3.52 -3.11
N ALA A 22 14.05 -4.54 -2.39
CA ALA A 22 13.03 -4.34 -1.36
C ALA A 22 13.52 -3.36 -0.27
N ARG A 23 14.76 -3.52 0.23
CA ARG A 23 15.33 -2.58 1.22
C ARG A 23 15.42 -1.15 0.71
N ARG A 24 15.81 -0.94 -0.56
CA ARG A 24 15.81 0.39 -1.16
C ARG A 24 14.40 0.96 -1.25
N PHE A 25 13.44 0.17 -1.72
CA PHE A 25 12.07 0.62 -1.86
C PHE A 25 11.40 0.92 -0.52
N TYR A 26 11.30 -0.05 0.39
CA TYR A 26 10.62 0.14 1.68
C TYR A 26 11.44 1.03 2.61
N GLY A 27 12.74 0.80 2.74
CA GLY A 27 13.60 1.51 3.69
C GLY A 27 13.95 2.93 3.26
N ALA A 28 14.37 3.13 2.02
CA ALA A 28 14.86 4.44 1.56
C ALA A 28 13.75 5.28 0.89
N VAL A 29 13.00 4.70 -0.05
CA VAL A 29 11.97 5.45 -0.81
C VAL A 29 10.75 5.72 0.05
N LEU A 30 10.18 4.69 0.67
CA LEU A 30 9.00 4.84 1.52
C LEU A 30 9.33 5.35 2.93
N GLN A 31 10.61 5.30 3.32
CA GLN A 31 11.09 5.66 4.66
C GLN A 31 10.46 4.81 5.78
N CYS A 32 10.22 3.53 5.49
CA CYS A 32 9.77 2.52 6.46
C CYS A 32 11.00 1.84 7.08
N PRO A 33 11.38 2.15 8.33
CA PRO A 33 12.62 1.65 8.92
C PRO A 33 12.70 0.12 8.90
N GLU A 34 13.86 -0.42 8.50
CA GLU A 34 14.14 -1.84 8.59
C GLU A 34 14.37 -2.24 10.06
N GLY A 35 13.69 -3.29 10.49
CA GLY A 35 13.88 -3.92 11.79
C GLY A 35 14.92 -5.03 11.73
N ARG A 36 14.50 -6.25 12.10
CA ARG A 36 15.38 -7.42 12.12
C ARG A 36 15.90 -7.74 10.71
N LYS A 37 17.22 -7.93 10.61
CA LYS A 37 17.89 -8.37 9.37
C LYS A 37 18.34 -9.82 9.52
N LEU A 38 17.97 -10.66 8.56
CA LEU A 38 18.41 -12.05 8.47
C LEU A 38 18.82 -12.38 7.02
N PRO A 39 19.67 -13.39 6.80
CA PRO A 39 19.87 -13.92 5.46
C PRO A 39 18.52 -14.28 4.81
N GLY A 40 18.23 -13.73 3.64
CA GLY A 40 16.99 -13.99 2.89
C GLY A 40 15.71 -13.35 3.43
N ARG A 41 15.78 -12.45 4.42
CA ARG A 41 14.60 -11.79 5.01
C ARG A 41 14.87 -10.37 5.49
N ALA A 42 13.88 -9.49 5.38
CA ALA A 42 13.90 -8.15 5.96
C ALA A 42 12.53 -7.79 6.56
N ASP A 43 12.55 -7.24 7.78
CA ASP A 43 11.35 -6.75 8.46
C ASP A 43 11.28 -5.21 8.30
N PHE A 44 10.10 -4.66 8.08
CA PHE A 44 9.89 -3.20 7.95
C PHE A 44 8.80 -2.72 8.90
N ASN A 45 9.03 -1.58 9.56
CA ASN A 45 7.97 -0.76 10.14
C ASN A 45 7.28 0.02 9.01
N PHE A 46 6.27 -0.59 8.41
CA PHE A 46 5.51 -0.06 7.30
C PHE A 46 4.32 0.75 7.83
N PHE A 47 4.53 2.06 8.03
CA PHE A 47 3.52 2.99 8.54
C PHE A 47 2.89 2.54 9.87
N GLY A 48 3.68 1.96 10.78
CA GLY A 48 3.21 1.41 12.06
C GLY A 48 2.77 -0.05 12.01
N HIS A 49 2.84 -0.70 10.85
CA HIS A 49 2.55 -2.13 10.67
C HIS A 49 3.83 -2.94 10.42
N HIS A 50 3.76 -4.25 10.68
CA HIS A 50 4.91 -5.14 10.55
C HIS A 50 4.86 -5.88 9.22
N LEU A 51 5.74 -5.50 8.31
CA LEU A 51 5.90 -6.20 7.03
C LEU A 51 7.17 -7.06 7.06
N VAL A 52 7.11 -8.24 6.45
CA VAL A 52 8.24 -9.16 6.33
C VAL A 52 8.42 -9.59 4.88
N ALA A 53 9.49 -9.11 4.25
CA ALA A 53 9.89 -9.53 2.93
C ALA A 53 10.76 -10.79 3.02
N HIS A 54 10.39 -11.85 2.30
CA HIS A 54 11.15 -13.09 2.15
C HIS A 54 11.71 -13.18 0.73
N LEU A 55 13.01 -13.42 0.60
CA LEU A 55 13.63 -13.70 -0.69
C LEU A 55 13.17 -15.07 -1.18
N ALA A 56 12.19 -15.08 -2.09
CA ALA A 56 11.61 -16.29 -2.66
C ALA A 56 11.16 -16.01 -4.11
N PRO A 57 12.10 -15.84 -5.06
CA PRO A 57 11.77 -15.42 -6.43
C PRO A 57 10.75 -16.31 -7.15
N ALA A 58 10.73 -17.62 -6.85
CA ALA A 58 9.79 -18.57 -7.45
C ALA A 58 8.33 -18.40 -6.98
N GLU A 59 8.12 -17.77 -5.81
CA GLU A 59 6.79 -17.52 -5.23
C GLU A 59 6.23 -16.15 -5.65
N VAL A 60 7.01 -15.35 -6.38
CA VAL A 60 6.59 -14.04 -6.85
C VAL A 60 5.68 -14.19 -8.07
N VAL A 61 4.41 -13.83 -7.89
CA VAL A 61 3.43 -13.78 -8.99
C VAL A 61 3.77 -12.68 -10.00
N GLY A 62 4.22 -11.52 -9.52
CA GLY A 62 4.59 -10.39 -10.35
C GLY A 62 3.47 -9.93 -11.28
N GLN A 63 3.81 -9.67 -12.54
CA GLN A 63 2.88 -9.16 -13.56
C GLN A 63 2.00 -10.23 -14.22
N THR A 64 2.23 -11.51 -13.90
CA THR A 64 1.53 -12.65 -14.53
C THR A 64 0.19 -12.98 -13.88
N GLY A 65 -0.07 -12.44 -12.69
CA GLY A 65 -1.32 -12.63 -11.96
C GLY A 65 -2.51 -11.93 -12.60
N ALA A 66 -3.71 -12.31 -12.14
CA ALA A 66 -4.95 -11.63 -12.53
C ALA A 66 -4.89 -10.14 -12.18
N LYS A 67 -5.55 -9.31 -13.00
CA LYS A 67 -5.63 -7.86 -12.82
C LYS A 67 -7.09 -7.41 -12.76
N ILE A 68 -7.34 -6.33 -12.01
CA ILE A 68 -8.67 -5.78 -11.72
C ILE A 68 -8.76 -4.30 -12.10
N GLY A 69 -9.96 -3.72 -11.97
CA GLY A 69 -10.27 -2.34 -12.34
C GLY A 69 -10.63 -2.18 -13.82
N ASP A 70 -11.16 -1.01 -14.17
CA ASP A 70 -11.72 -0.73 -15.50
C ASP A 70 -10.70 -0.91 -16.63
N ASN A 71 -9.42 -0.64 -16.35
CA ASN A 71 -8.32 -0.77 -17.30
C ASN A 71 -7.52 -2.08 -17.13
N ARG A 72 -7.90 -2.96 -16.20
CA ARG A 72 -7.19 -4.20 -15.83
C ARG A 72 -5.68 -4.00 -15.63
N ARG A 73 -5.26 -2.88 -15.03
CA ARG A 73 -3.84 -2.61 -14.74
C ARG A 73 -3.43 -2.99 -13.33
N THR A 74 -4.34 -2.89 -12.37
CA THR A 74 -4.05 -3.15 -10.95
C THR A 74 -3.95 -4.66 -10.71
N PRO A 75 -2.81 -5.19 -10.23
CA PRO A 75 -2.72 -6.59 -9.85
C PRO A 75 -3.75 -6.95 -8.77
N LEU A 76 -4.42 -8.09 -8.91
CA LEU A 76 -5.40 -8.55 -7.93
C LEU A 76 -4.74 -8.70 -6.54
N ARG A 77 -3.53 -9.25 -6.50
CA ARG A 77 -2.70 -9.31 -5.29
C ARG A 77 -1.93 -8.01 -5.15
N HIS A 78 -2.41 -7.16 -4.26
CA HIS A 78 -1.75 -5.95 -3.82
C HIS A 78 -1.99 -5.79 -2.33
N PHE A 79 -1.18 -4.97 -1.69
CA PHE A 79 -1.38 -4.56 -0.30
C PHE A 79 -1.04 -3.10 -0.18
N GLY A 80 -1.26 -2.51 0.99
CA GLY A 80 -1.21 -1.08 1.09
C GLY A 80 -1.55 -0.55 2.46
N VAL A 81 -1.73 0.76 2.51
CA VAL A 81 -2.11 1.49 3.71
C VAL A 81 -3.19 2.51 3.38
N VAL A 82 -4.10 2.66 4.33
CA VAL A 82 -5.13 3.71 4.35
C VAL A 82 -4.62 4.80 5.29
N MET A 83 -4.48 6.01 4.80
CA MET A 83 -3.85 7.13 5.50
C MET A 83 -4.62 8.43 5.31
N THR A 84 -4.19 9.46 6.03
CA THR A 84 -4.73 10.82 5.85
C THR A 84 -4.38 11.36 4.47
N LEU A 85 -5.13 12.36 3.98
CA LEU A 85 -4.80 13.06 2.73
C LEU A 85 -3.41 13.72 2.77
N ASP A 86 -3.03 14.27 3.93
CA ASP A 86 -1.72 14.90 4.12
C ASP A 86 -0.57 13.89 4.00
N ASP A 87 -0.71 12.72 4.64
CA ASP A 87 0.31 11.67 4.55
C ASP A 87 0.33 11.02 3.17
N PHE A 88 -0.82 10.95 2.50
CA PHE A 88 -0.89 10.52 1.11
C PHE A 88 -0.08 11.44 0.21
N GLN A 89 -0.27 12.76 0.32
CA GLN A 89 0.48 13.73 -0.47
C GLN A 89 1.99 13.64 -0.21
N LYS A 90 2.41 13.61 1.07
CA LYS A 90 3.82 13.43 1.43
C LYS A 90 4.41 12.14 0.84
N THR A 91 3.62 11.06 0.85
CA THR A 91 4.06 9.77 0.29
C THR A 91 4.16 9.83 -1.23
N ALA A 92 3.21 10.48 -1.91
CA ALA A 92 3.24 10.69 -3.35
C ALA A 92 4.48 11.51 -3.76
N ASP A 93 4.77 12.60 -3.05
CA ASP A 93 5.94 13.45 -3.30
C ASP A 93 7.25 12.67 -3.15
N ARG A 94 7.36 11.81 -2.12
CA ARG A 94 8.53 10.91 -1.96
C ARG A 94 8.66 9.94 -3.13
N LEU A 95 7.57 9.29 -3.52
CA LEU A 95 7.56 8.34 -4.63
C LEU A 95 8.00 9.00 -5.94
N VAL A 96 7.45 10.18 -6.27
CA VAL A 96 7.83 10.96 -7.45
C VAL A 96 9.30 11.38 -7.38
N LYS A 97 9.75 11.93 -6.25
CA LYS A 97 11.14 12.37 -6.05
C LYS A 97 12.15 11.25 -6.29
N HIS A 98 11.79 10.02 -5.92
CA HIS A 98 12.65 8.84 -6.10
C HIS A 98 12.43 8.09 -7.42
N GLY A 99 11.58 8.61 -8.31
CA GLY A 99 11.32 7.99 -9.63
C GLY A 99 10.64 6.63 -9.53
N ALA A 100 9.72 6.46 -8.58
CA ALA A 100 8.95 5.23 -8.44
C ALA A 100 8.10 4.96 -9.70
N GLU A 101 7.96 3.69 -10.06
CA GLU A 101 7.14 3.27 -11.19
C GLU A 101 5.67 3.13 -10.75
N PHE A 102 4.82 4.02 -11.26
CA PHE A 102 3.38 4.02 -10.98
C PHE A 102 2.64 3.04 -11.91
N ILE A 103 1.84 2.16 -11.30
CA ILE A 103 0.81 1.39 -11.98
C ILE A 103 -0.42 2.28 -12.19
N ASN A 104 -0.78 3.05 -11.16
CA ASN A 104 -1.80 4.10 -11.21
C ASN A 104 -1.21 5.36 -10.57
N GLU A 105 -1.13 6.45 -11.32
CA GLU A 105 -0.76 7.77 -10.79
C GLU A 105 -1.81 8.27 -9.77
N PRO A 106 -1.46 9.21 -8.88
CA PRO A 106 -2.40 9.79 -7.91
C PRO A 106 -3.67 10.33 -8.57
N MET A 107 -4.83 9.82 -8.15
CA MET A 107 -6.12 10.25 -8.67
C MET A 107 -7.23 10.18 -7.61
N VAL A 108 -8.27 10.99 -7.81
CA VAL A 108 -9.51 10.90 -7.04
C VAL A 108 -10.33 9.72 -7.56
N THR A 109 -10.81 8.88 -6.64
CA THR A 109 -11.70 7.75 -6.94
C THR A 109 -12.95 7.81 -6.07
N GLN A 110 -14.04 7.20 -6.54
CA GLN A 110 -15.35 7.23 -5.87
C GLN A 110 -15.84 8.67 -5.57
N LYS A 111 -15.58 9.58 -6.52
CA LYS A 111 -15.93 11.01 -6.40
C LYS A 111 -17.41 11.21 -6.09
N GLY A 112 -17.71 12.05 -5.11
CA GLY A 112 -19.06 12.37 -4.67
C GLY A 112 -19.73 11.31 -3.78
N THR A 113 -19.06 10.20 -3.48
CA THR A 113 -19.58 9.17 -2.56
C THR A 113 -19.06 9.40 -1.14
N VAL A 114 -19.63 8.68 -0.16
CA VAL A 114 -19.12 8.64 1.22
C VAL A 114 -17.69 8.08 1.35
N ARG A 115 -17.15 7.47 0.28
CA ARG A 115 -15.81 6.88 0.19
C ARG A 115 -14.91 7.60 -0.82
N GLU A 116 -15.24 8.84 -1.18
CA GLU A 116 -14.33 9.67 -1.99
C GLU A 116 -12.93 9.67 -1.38
N GLN A 117 -11.94 9.28 -2.19
CA GLN A 117 -10.57 9.06 -1.73
C GLN A 117 -9.56 9.34 -2.83
N MET A 118 -8.34 9.68 -2.43
CA MET A 118 -7.18 9.63 -3.30
C MET A 118 -6.64 8.20 -3.37
N LEU A 119 -6.20 7.78 -4.55
CA LEU A 119 -5.62 6.46 -4.78
C LEU A 119 -4.39 6.59 -5.67
N MET A 120 -3.33 5.84 -5.34
CA MET A 120 -2.21 5.58 -6.23
C MET A 120 -1.71 4.16 -6.01
N THR A 121 -1.08 3.58 -7.02
CA THR A 121 -0.49 2.24 -6.93
C THR A 121 0.87 2.25 -7.59
N VAL A 122 1.88 1.71 -6.92
CA VAL A 122 3.26 1.58 -7.43
C VAL A 122 3.73 0.14 -7.36
N THR A 123 4.75 -0.20 -8.13
CA THR A 123 5.49 -1.46 -7.98
C THR A 123 6.68 -1.27 -7.05
N ASP A 124 7.00 -2.27 -6.23
CA ASP A 124 8.27 -2.31 -5.48
C ASP A 124 9.47 -2.75 -6.37
N GLY A 125 9.19 -3.14 -7.62
CA GLY A 125 10.16 -3.73 -8.54
C GLY A 125 10.61 -5.14 -8.16
N CYS A 126 10.03 -5.73 -7.11
CA CYS A 126 10.28 -7.08 -6.59
C CYS A 126 9.10 -8.03 -6.82
N GLY A 127 8.08 -7.55 -7.55
CA GLY A 127 6.91 -8.31 -7.98
C GLY A 127 5.66 -8.09 -7.13
N ASN A 128 5.63 -7.04 -6.31
CA ASN A 128 4.47 -6.64 -5.53
C ASN A 128 3.93 -5.28 -6.00
N ALA A 129 2.62 -5.11 -5.88
CA ALA A 129 1.95 -3.82 -6.06
C ALA A 129 1.53 -3.26 -4.69
N ILE A 130 1.86 -1.99 -4.47
CA ILE A 130 1.60 -1.27 -3.23
C ILE A 130 0.59 -0.17 -3.53
N GLU A 131 -0.59 -0.27 -2.91
CA GLU A 131 -1.67 0.70 -3.04
C GLU A 131 -1.69 1.65 -1.83
N PHE A 132 -1.85 2.93 -2.11
CA PHE A 132 -2.03 3.94 -1.08
C PHE A 132 -3.42 4.55 -1.25
N LYS A 133 -4.13 4.71 -0.14
CA LYS A 133 -5.45 5.34 -0.09
C LYS A 133 -5.41 6.53 0.86
N GLY A 134 -5.69 7.72 0.34
CA GLY A 134 -5.78 8.95 1.13
C GLY A 134 -7.22 9.33 1.37
N LEU A 135 -7.66 9.38 2.63
CA LEU A 135 -9.01 9.79 3.02
C LEU A 135 -8.96 10.92 4.04
N ARG A 136 -10.02 11.75 4.05
CA ARG A 136 -10.23 12.78 5.07
C ARG A 136 -10.35 12.17 6.48
N ARG A 137 -11.01 11.01 6.59
CA ARG A 137 -10.99 10.15 7.78
C ARG A 137 -10.68 8.73 7.33
N ILE A 138 -9.63 8.11 7.87
CA ILE A 138 -9.17 6.78 7.42
C ILE A 138 -10.25 5.71 7.56
N THR A 139 -11.14 5.83 8.55
CA THR A 139 -12.25 4.90 8.79
C THR A 139 -13.34 4.97 7.72
N ASP A 140 -13.39 6.04 6.93
CA ASP A 140 -14.35 6.18 5.82
C ASP A 140 -14.10 5.11 4.73
N VAL A 141 -12.95 4.41 4.74
CA VAL A 141 -12.71 3.25 3.85
C VAL A 141 -13.78 2.14 4.03
N TYR A 142 -14.38 2.06 5.22
CA TYR A 142 -15.45 1.11 5.53
C TYR A 142 -16.85 1.70 5.38
N ALA A 143 -16.98 2.98 5.04
CA ALA A 143 -18.28 3.63 4.92
C ALA A 143 -19.12 2.97 3.83
N VAL A 144 -20.42 2.86 4.11
CA VAL A 144 -21.42 2.36 3.17
C VAL A 144 -22.42 3.48 2.92
N GLU A 145 -22.85 3.64 1.67
CA GLU A 145 -23.99 4.51 1.39
C GLU A 145 -25.23 3.89 2.01
N ALA A 146 -26.05 4.70 2.68
CA ALA A 146 -27.35 4.24 3.12
C ALA A 146 -28.15 3.82 1.88
N ARG A 147 -28.62 2.56 1.83
CA ARG A 147 -29.57 2.17 0.80
C ARG A 147 -30.78 3.11 0.93
N ALA A 148 -31.13 3.80 -0.16
CA ALA A 148 -32.44 4.41 -0.25
C ALA A 148 -33.48 3.32 0.08
N PRO A 149 -34.48 3.59 0.95
CA PRO A 149 -35.53 2.62 1.20
C PRO A 149 -36.13 2.22 -0.15
N ALA A 150 -36.30 0.91 -0.36
CA ALA A 150 -37.01 0.42 -1.53
C ALA A 150 -38.35 1.15 -1.59
N ALA A 151 -38.65 1.78 -2.72
CA ALA A 151 -39.98 2.33 -2.94
C ALA A 151 -40.99 1.18 -2.75
N LEU A 152 -41.89 1.35 -1.78
CA LEU A 152 -43.02 0.46 -1.53
C LEU A 152 -43.99 0.46 -2.72
#